data_AF-A0A6A6N8R5-F1
#
_entry.id   AF-A0A6A6N8R5-F1
#
_cell.length_a   1.000
_cell.length_b   1.000
_cell.length_c   1.000
_cell.angle_alpha   90.00
_cell.angle_beta   90.00
_cell.angle_gamma   90.00
#
_symmetry.space_group_name_H-M   'P 1'
#
loop_
_entity.id
_entity.type
_entity.pdbx_description
1 polymer ?
#
loop_
_entity_poly.entity_id
_entity_poly.type
_entity_poly.pdbx_seq_one_letter_code
_entity_poly.pdbx_strand_id
1 'polypeptide(L)'
;MLLLHVAVPSCFLGLILENCELPYSNHGHVILGDPSPILFYPVSSNEIHCFVDVPGQKVPSIANGEMSQYLKTVVAPQHVASTINTLAGALYKVLSASPDPSTQEMRQAYFDFLTFGAISQMDQ
;
A
#
# COMPACT_ATOMS: atom_id res chain seq x y z
N MET A 1 36.14 -14.89 19.83
CA MET A 1 35.30 -13.76 19.36
C MET A 1 34.15 -14.36 18.55
N LEU A 2 32.96 -14.50 19.15
CA LEU A 2 31.78 -14.97 18.43
C LEU A 2 31.18 -13.77 17.70
N LEU A 3 31.25 -13.77 16.38
CA LEU A 3 30.50 -12.81 15.56
C LEU A 3 29.02 -13.23 15.59
N LEU A 4 28.19 -12.47 16.30
CA LEU A 4 26.74 -12.58 16.18
C LEU A 4 26.36 -12.05 14.79
N HIS A 5 26.05 -12.96 13.88
CA HIS A 5 25.53 -12.60 12.57
C HIS A 5 24.07 -12.12 12.73
N VAL A 6 23.85 -10.81 12.63
CA VAL A 6 22.50 -10.23 12.65
C VAL A 6 21.87 -10.48 11.28
N ALA A 7 20.88 -11.37 11.22
CA ALA A 7 20.07 -11.56 10.02
C ALA A 7 18.99 -10.47 9.94
N VAL A 8 18.84 -9.85 8.77
CA VAL A 8 17.76 -8.91 8.47
C VAL A 8 16.75 -9.63 7.55
N PRO A 9 15.61 -10.10 8.09
CA PRO A 9 14.69 -10.94 7.33
C PRO A 9 13.77 -10.16 6.38
N SER A 10 13.51 -8.87 6.66
CA SER A 10 12.63 -8.01 5.87
C SER A 10 12.96 -6.53 6.06
N CYS A 11 12.34 -5.69 5.24
CA CYS A 11 12.36 -4.23 5.38
C CYS A 11 10.93 -3.68 5.35
N PHE A 12 10.70 -2.56 6.02
CA PHE A 12 9.45 -1.82 5.89
C PHE A 12 9.58 -0.70 4.86
N LEU A 13 8.60 -0.62 3.95
CA LEU A 13 8.34 0.59 3.18
C LEU A 13 7.32 1.45 3.93
N GLY A 14 7.76 2.61 4.41
CA GLY A 14 6.89 3.60 5.05
C GLY A 14 6.27 4.57 4.03
N LEU A 15 4.96 4.79 4.15
CA LEU A 15 4.17 5.71 3.33
C LEU A 15 3.38 6.67 4.25
N ILE A 16 3.35 7.95 3.89
CA ILE A 16 2.56 8.98 4.60
C ILE A 16 1.30 9.27 3.79
N LEU A 17 0.16 8.93 4.37
CA LEU A 17 -1.16 9.08 3.76
C LEU A 17 -1.84 10.28 4.37
N GLU A 18 -2.17 11.26 3.53
CA GLU A 18 -2.86 12.46 3.98
C GLU A 18 -4.32 12.39 3.56
N ASN A 19 -5.20 12.91 4.41
CA ASN A 19 -6.64 13.02 4.15
C ASN A 19 -7.30 11.68 3.75
N CYS A 20 -6.80 10.57 4.32
CA CYS A 20 -7.41 9.25 4.21
C CYS A 20 -8.12 8.92 5.51
N GLU A 21 -9.23 8.20 5.42
CA GLU A 21 -9.92 7.66 6.59
C GLU A 21 -9.64 6.17 6.72
N LEU A 22 -9.53 5.70 7.97
CA LEU A 22 -9.47 4.28 8.28
C LEU A 22 -10.87 3.79 8.68
N PRO A 23 -11.21 2.50 8.44
CA PRO A 23 -12.53 1.96 8.78
C PRO A 23 -12.92 2.12 10.24
N TYR A 24 -11.93 2.18 11.14
CA TYR A 24 -12.15 2.41 12.57
C TYR A 24 -11.23 3.52 13.06
N SER A 25 -11.79 4.68 13.38
CA SER A 25 -11.00 5.83 13.85
C SER A 25 -10.26 5.51 15.16
N ASN A 26 -9.11 6.14 15.36
CA ASN A 26 -8.25 5.99 16.56
C ASN A 26 -7.68 4.60 16.83
N HIS A 27 -7.78 3.68 15.87
CA HIS A 27 -7.19 2.34 15.96
C HIS A 27 -6.14 2.17 14.86
N GLY A 28 -5.09 1.39 15.16
CA GLY A 28 -4.20 0.86 14.13
C GLY A 28 -4.84 -0.34 13.45
N HIS A 29 -4.57 -0.52 12.16
CA HIS A 29 -5.09 -1.63 11.37
C HIS A 29 -3.92 -2.47 10.89
N VAL A 30 -3.98 -3.77 11.18
CA VAL A 30 -3.06 -4.74 10.61
C VAL A 30 -3.84 -5.54 9.58
N ILE A 31 -3.32 -5.56 8.35
CA ILE A 31 -3.86 -6.36 7.26
C ILE A 31 -2.90 -7.51 7.02
N LEU A 32 -3.41 -8.72 7.12
CA LEU A 32 -2.65 -9.92 6.86
C LEU A 32 -2.72 -10.22 5.35
N GLY A 33 -1.69 -9.82 4.63
CA GLY A 33 -1.47 -10.20 3.23
C GLY A 33 -0.42 -11.30 3.09
N ASP A 34 -0.32 -11.86 1.88
CA ASP A 34 0.68 -12.84 1.44
C ASP A 34 1.61 -12.17 0.42
N PRO A 35 2.89 -11.88 0.71
CA PRO A 35 3.72 -12.64 1.64
C PRO A 35 3.84 -12.07 3.05
N SER A 36 3.33 -10.86 3.27
CA SER A 36 3.68 -10.06 4.44
C SER A 36 2.55 -9.12 4.88
N PRO A 37 2.49 -8.76 6.19
CA PRO A 37 1.47 -7.88 6.71
C PRO A 37 1.69 -6.41 6.32
N ILE A 38 0.60 -5.64 6.37
CA ILE A 38 0.61 -4.19 6.22
C ILE A 38 0.02 -3.56 7.47
N LEU A 39 0.69 -2.54 7.99
CA LEU A 39 0.26 -1.80 9.16
C LEU A 39 -0.16 -0.40 8.76
N PHE A 40 -1.32 0.04 9.25
CA PHE A 40 -1.78 1.41 9.21
C PHE A 40 -1.95 1.92 10.63
N TYR A 41 -1.56 3.16 10.91
CA TYR A 41 -1.99 3.83 12.13
C TYR A 41 -2.12 5.34 11.92
N PRO A 42 -3.16 5.97 12.51
CA PRO A 42 -3.30 7.41 12.46
C PRO A 42 -2.21 8.09 13.31
N VAL A 43 -1.59 9.11 12.75
CA VAL A 43 -0.66 10.03 13.43
C VAL A 43 -1.39 11.30 13.85
N SER A 44 -2.32 11.76 13.01
CA SER A 44 -3.21 12.89 13.29
C SER A 44 -4.58 12.68 12.65
N SER A 45 -5.49 13.66 12.74
CA SER A 45 -6.79 13.60 12.06
C SER A 45 -6.66 13.54 10.53
N ASN A 46 -5.52 14.00 9.99
CA ASN A 46 -5.31 14.13 8.55
C ASN A 46 -4.12 13.30 8.05
N GLU A 47 -3.45 12.54 8.93
CA GLU A 47 -2.22 11.83 8.60
C GLU A 47 -2.27 10.40 9.15
N ILE A 48 -2.03 9.44 8.27
CA ILE A 48 -1.90 8.02 8.59
C ILE A 48 -0.55 7.55 8.07
N HIS A 49 0.19 6.84 8.92
CA HIS A 49 1.35 6.11 8.46
C HIS A 49 0.94 4.71 8.02
N CYS A 50 1.43 4.31 6.86
CA CYS A 50 1.30 2.96 6.32
C CYS A 50 2.68 2.33 6.21
N PHE A 51 2.83 1.09 6.69
CA PHE A 51 4.05 0.31 6.61
C PHE A 51 3.75 -1.01 5.91
N VAL A 52 4.36 -1.21 4.75
CA VAL A 52 4.32 -2.47 4.00
C VAL A 52 5.57 -3.26 4.36
N ASP A 53 5.41 -4.45 4.94
CA ASP A 53 6.53 -5.37 5.14
C ASP A 53 6.92 -5.99 3.79
N VAL A 54 8.20 -5.88 3.45
CA VAL A 54 8.80 -6.40 2.22
C VAL A 54 9.79 -7.47 2.61
N PRO A 55 9.46 -8.76 2.40
CA PRO A 55 10.30 -9.85 2.85
C PRO A 55 11.54 -10.02 1.96
N GLY A 56 12.63 -10.49 2.56
CA GLY A 56 13.87 -10.81 1.88
C GLY A 56 14.96 -9.74 1.99
N GLN A 57 16.15 -10.07 1.51
CA GLN A 57 17.33 -9.20 1.59
C GLN A 57 17.38 -8.15 0.47
N LYS A 58 16.69 -8.40 -0.65
CA LYS A 58 16.68 -7.51 -1.81
C LYS A 58 15.40 -6.67 -1.79
N VAL A 59 15.54 -5.44 -1.35
CA VAL A 59 14.47 -4.44 -1.39
C VAL A 59 14.29 -3.96 -2.85
N PRO A 60 13.07 -3.97 -3.41
CA PRO A 60 12.80 -3.39 -4.72
C PRO A 60 13.26 -1.93 -4.79
N SER A 61 13.89 -1.53 -5.90
CA SER A 61 14.37 -0.16 -6.02
C SER A 61 13.22 0.84 -6.21
N ILE A 62 13.27 1.95 -5.48
CA ILE A 62 12.34 3.08 -5.68
C ILE A 62 12.70 3.85 -6.95
N ALA A 63 14.00 4.03 -7.21
CA ALA A 63 14.50 4.93 -8.26
C ALA A 63 14.16 4.46 -9.68
N ASN A 64 14.00 3.15 -9.89
CA ASN A 64 13.68 2.56 -11.18
C ASN A 64 12.23 2.06 -11.28
N GLY A 65 11.40 2.32 -10.27
CA GLY A 65 9.99 1.93 -10.25
C GLY A 65 9.71 0.47 -9.87
N GLU A 66 10.70 -0.35 -9.52
CA GLU A 66 10.47 -1.74 -9.06
C GLU A 66 9.58 -1.80 -7.82
N MET A 67 9.75 -0.87 -6.88
CA MET A 67 8.90 -0.80 -5.68
C MET A 67 7.45 -0.48 -6.04
N SER A 68 7.26 0.44 -6.99
CA SER A 68 5.93 0.76 -7.53
C SER A 68 5.30 -0.48 -8.18
N GLN A 69 6.06 -1.23 -8.97
CA GLN A 69 5.61 -2.49 -9.57
C GLN A 69 5.27 -3.57 -8.53
N TYR A 70 6.08 -3.71 -7.48
CA TYR A 70 5.81 -4.63 -6.38
C TYR A 70 4.48 -4.31 -5.68
N LEU A 71 4.26 -3.04 -5.33
CA LEU A 71 3.01 -2.61 -4.70
C LEU A 71 1.79 -2.87 -5.60
N LYS A 72 1.93 -2.70 -6.93
CA LYS A 72 0.84 -2.96 -7.89
C LYS A 72 0.50 -4.44 -8.03
N THR A 73 1.53 -5.28 -8.15
CA THR A 73 1.37 -6.67 -8.62
C THR A 73 1.26 -7.66 -7.47
N VAL A 74 1.88 -7.35 -6.33
CA VAL A 74 1.87 -8.21 -5.15
C VAL A 74 0.88 -7.66 -4.13
N VAL A 75 1.01 -6.39 -3.75
CA VAL A 75 0.27 -5.85 -2.58
C VAL A 75 -1.18 -5.51 -2.90
N ALA A 76 -1.44 -4.68 -3.92
CA ALA A 76 -2.77 -4.16 -4.23
C ALA A 76 -3.88 -5.24 -4.45
N PRO A 77 -3.62 -6.38 -5.14
CA PRO A 77 -4.67 -7.36 -5.43
C PRO A 77 -5.27 -8.07 -4.21
N GLN A 78 -4.63 -7.98 -3.05
CA GLN A 78 -4.97 -8.79 -1.87
C GLN A 78 -5.92 -8.12 -0.88
N HIS A 79 -6.38 -6.91 -1.18
CA HIS A 79 -7.10 -6.08 -0.21
C HIS A 79 -8.50 -5.71 -0.69
N VAL A 80 -9.49 -5.89 0.19
CA VAL A 80 -10.92 -5.66 -0.04
C VAL A 80 -11.32 -4.18 0.05
N ALA A 81 -12.38 -3.83 -0.69
CA ALA A 81 -12.93 -2.48 -0.96
C ALA A 81 -12.88 -1.46 0.17
N SER A 82 -13.09 -1.84 1.43
CA SER A 82 -13.06 -0.91 2.56
C SER A 82 -11.67 -0.33 2.86
N THR A 83 -10.60 -1.05 2.51
CA THR A 83 -9.21 -0.58 2.67
C THR A 83 -8.65 0.00 1.36
N ILE A 84 -9.38 -0.14 0.26
CA ILE A 84 -8.94 0.29 -1.08
C ILE A 84 -8.82 1.81 -1.16
N ASN A 85 -9.66 2.58 -0.47
CA ASN A 85 -9.54 4.04 -0.47
C ASN A 85 -8.24 4.52 0.19
N THR A 86 -7.89 3.94 1.35
CA THR A 86 -6.66 4.25 2.09
C THR A 86 -5.43 3.76 1.34
N LEU A 87 -5.44 2.51 0.87
CA LEU A 87 -4.34 1.92 0.11
C LEU A 87 -4.13 2.66 -1.21
N ALA A 88 -5.20 3.16 -1.83
CA ALA A 88 -5.06 3.93 -3.05
C ALA A 88 -4.57 5.33 -2.87
N GLY A 89 -4.87 6.01 -1.76
CA GLY A 89 -4.15 7.23 -1.39
C GLY A 89 -2.64 6.96 -1.31
N ALA A 90 -2.27 5.80 -0.76
CA ALA A 90 -0.87 5.35 -0.69
C ALA A 90 -0.26 5.08 -2.05
N LEU A 91 -0.94 4.26 -2.86
CA LEU A 91 -0.51 3.90 -4.20
C LEU A 91 -0.46 5.13 -5.09
N TYR A 92 -1.50 5.96 -5.12
CA TYR A 92 -1.51 7.20 -5.90
C TYR A 92 -0.31 8.08 -5.58
N LYS A 93 0.08 8.25 -4.31
CA LYS A 93 1.29 9.03 -3.94
C LYS A 93 2.57 8.39 -4.48
N VAL A 94 2.74 7.08 -4.32
CA VAL A 94 3.93 6.35 -4.84
C VAL A 94 3.98 6.41 -6.38
N LEU A 95 2.83 6.33 -7.03
CA LEU A 95 2.70 6.31 -8.48
C LEU A 95 2.84 7.69 -9.12
N SER A 96 2.29 8.72 -8.49
CA SER A 96 2.38 10.11 -8.95
C SER A 96 3.79 10.68 -8.88
N ALA A 97 4.69 10.05 -8.13
CA ALA A 97 6.11 10.37 -8.14
C ALA A 97 6.81 9.92 -9.44
N SER A 98 6.17 9.09 -10.26
CA SER A 98 6.68 8.61 -11.56
C SER A 98 5.89 9.23 -12.74
N PRO A 99 6.53 9.99 -13.66
CA PRO A 99 5.86 10.60 -14.82
C PRO A 99 5.60 9.61 -15.98
N ASP A 100 5.63 8.31 -15.73
CA ASP A 100 5.47 7.31 -16.79
C ASP A 100 3.99 7.15 -17.25
N PRO A 101 3.75 6.75 -18.51
CA PRO A 101 2.39 6.54 -19.04
C PRO A 101 1.58 5.47 -18.31
N SER A 102 2.24 4.50 -17.67
CA SER A 102 1.56 3.45 -16.89
C SER A 102 0.89 4.02 -15.65
N THR A 103 1.37 5.15 -15.12
CA THR A 103 0.71 5.90 -14.03
C THR A 103 -0.68 6.41 -14.45
N GLN A 104 -0.89 6.76 -15.72
CA GLN A 104 -2.18 7.26 -16.22
C GLN A 104 -3.19 6.12 -16.45
N GLU A 105 -2.76 5.02 -17.06
CA GLU A 105 -3.58 3.81 -17.19
C GLU A 105 -3.96 3.25 -15.82
N MET A 106 -3.07 3.38 -14.82
CA MET A 106 -3.36 3.00 -13.45
C MET A 106 -4.47 3.83 -12.82
N ARG A 107 -4.43 5.15 -13.01
CA ARG A 107 -5.46 6.05 -12.50
C ARG A 107 -6.82 5.69 -13.11
N GLN A 108 -6.84 5.32 -14.39
CA GLN A 108 -8.07 4.93 -15.09
C GLN A 108 -8.58 3.56 -14.62
N ALA A 109 -7.75 2.50 -14.64
CA ALA A 109 -8.16 1.17 -14.19
C ALA A 109 -8.59 1.17 -12.70
N TYR A 110 -7.97 2.04 -11.89
CA TYR A 110 -8.33 2.26 -10.51
C TYR A 110 -9.64 3.03 -10.34
N PHE A 111 -9.85 4.11 -11.11
CA PHE A 111 -11.12 4.83 -11.15
C PHE A 111 -12.25 3.90 -11.60
N ASP A 112 -12.01 3.05 -12.59
CA ASP A 112 -12.97 2.08 -13.09
C ASP A 112 -13.26 1.02 -12.01
N PHE A 113 -12.24 0.51 -11.30
CA PHE A 113 -12.45 -0.41 -10.19
C PHE A 113 -13.27 0.21 -9.05
N LEU A 114 -12.99 1.45 -8.65
CA LEU A 114 -13.78 2.18 -7.64
C LEU A 114 -15.21 2.42 -8.09
N THR A 115 -15.38 2.82 -9.34
CA THR A 115 -16.69 3.20 -9.90
C THR A 115 -17.55 1.97 -10.11
N PHE A 116 -17.00 0.88 -10.66
CA PHE A 116 -17.72 -0.36 -10.98
C PHE A 116 -17.83 -1.33 -9.79
N GLY A 117 -16.83 -1.40 -8.91
CA GLY A 117 -16.85 -2.24 -7.71
C GLY A 117 -17.87 -1.78 -6.65
N ALA A 118 -18.14 -0.47 -6.58
CA ALA A 118 -19.17 0.09 -5.70
C ALA A 118 -20.61 -0.22 -6.17
N ILE A 119 -20.85 -0.32 -7.48
CA ILE A 119 -22.19 -0.61 -8.03
C ILE A 119 -22.58 -2.08 -7.78
N SER A 120 -21.61 -3.00 -7.73
CA SER A 120 -21.85 -4.42 -7.47
C SER A 120 -22.17 -4.79 -6.02
N GLN A 121 -22.21 -3.83 -5.09
CA GLN A 121 -22.61 -4.05 -3.68
C GLN A 121 -23.93 -3.37 -3.33
N MET A 122 -24.64 -2.80 -4.30
CA MET A 122 -25.92 -2.11 -4.09
C MET A 122 -27.13 -2.94 -4.53
N ASP A 123 -26.93 -4.20 -4.96
CA ASP A 123 -27.99 -5.09 -5.46
C ASP A 123 -27.96 -6.50 -4.81
N GLN A 124 -27.59 -6.59 -3.53
CA GLN A 124 -27.82 -7.77 -2.67
C GLN A 124 -28.27 -7.38 -1.27
#